data_AF-W6KH74-F1
#
_entry.id   AF-W6KH74-F1
#
_cell.length_a   1.000
_cell.length_b   1.000
_cell.length_c   1.000
_cell.angle_alpha   90.00
_cell.angle_beta   90.00
_cell.angle_gamma   90.00
#
_symmetry.space_group_name_H-M   'P 1'
#
loop_
_entity.id
_entity.type
_entity.pdbx_description
1 polymer ?
#
loop_
_entity_poly.entity_id
_entity_poly.type
_entity_poly.pdbx_seq_one_letter_code
_entity_poly.pdbx_strand_id
1 'polypeptide(L)'
;MHINPPKKITRYIAVDLEFLKCRGLHFARSIAFVPFEARKHGAGSSSSSTERACTWFTEVPTVLAIESNEVMRTADVLPCGHLLYPYLKEHLVHSEALEELKNAFRRESEASLEAYRNMRHALREVKHLQESNRLDQAKESGIGTIEKEACTEVEPHDVPLNGIEDSMSCAASELTSSSSLNSNGSPNEQSGFDDLQFPLCTQEVGNRSLSPTEVELRRRLQIRAAISYHFELLDPYTIPNIYLLGEDPLKRLYTDPTNSSTFAEAVKYVSRIRAYGRGKGKHKALAFLFHYYPEFTQAVLRESFPNATDWCDFLRGCAELVKGELRCVEDTYRRRKYPFTVSPLCIPTAVSAPLYYNECASLEDFSAALNKAWSHFLFQAKASKFYAYGSMDAKVLSTTLRLSCDEYRQMRRPRTKSSFSQTDISQSTQTTPMPYFRKDVLLSPFQAKLVDITKSTLFSGAGFIRVEKMIPGLPEALQRVASCDSTAKAVSSIQRPHDPLWDAQALACVCVGAGVVGSADSSKINSSNKAANKANTKENN
;
A
#
# COMPACT_ATOMS: atom_id res chain seq x y z
N MET A 1 51.92 -18.20 -12.92
CA MET A 1 50.62 -17.74 -13.45
C MET A 1 49.68 -17.48 -12.28
N HIS A 2 49.46 -16.22 -11.91
CA HIS A 2 48.45 -15.87 -10.90
C HIS A 2 47.08 -15.89 -11.57
N ILE A 3 46.30 -16.94 -11.31
CA ILE A 3 44.88 -16.98 -11.65
C ILE A 3 44.20 -16.02 -10.68
N ASN A 4 43.83 -14.84 -11.15
CA ASN A 4 43.01 -13.94 -10.35
C ASN A 4 41.73 -14.70 -9.96
N PRO A 5 41.36 -14.71 -8.67
CA PRO A 5 40.13 -15.36 -8.25
C PRO A 5 38.96 -14.73 -9.02
N PRO A 6 37.98 -15.53 -9.46
CA PRO A 6 36.85 -15.02 -10.22
C PRO A 6 36.20 -13.88 -9.44
N LYS A 7 36.09 -12.70 -10.09
CA LYS A 7 35.44 -11.54 -9.49
C LYS A 7 34.05 -11.97 -9.04
N LYS A 8 33.76 -11.83 -7.74
CA LYS A 8 32.45 -12.12 -7.18
C LYS A 8 31.45 -11.17 -7.83
N ILE A 9 30.62 -11.70 -8.72
CA ILE A 9 29.57 -10.93 -9.38
C ILE A 9 28.47 -10.69 -8.34
N THR A 10 28.24 -9.43 -7.99
CA THR A 10 27.17 -9.02 -7.08
C THR A 10 25.89 -8.87 -7.90
N ARG A 11 24.89 -9.69 -7.59
CA ARG A 11 23.60 -9.70 -8.30
C ARG A 11 22.56 -8.87 -7.56
N TYR A 12 21.86 -8.01 -8.29
CA TYR A 12 20.74 -7.22 -7.79
C TYR A 12 19.48 -7.61 -8.55
N ILE A 13 18.33 -7.48 -7.89
CA ILE A 13 17.04 -7.81 -8.50
C ILE A 13 16.11 -6.64 -8.30
N ALA A 14 15.55 -6.13 -9.39
CA ALA A 14 14.42 -5.21 -9.32
C ALA A 14 13.14 -6.04 -9.25
N VAL A 15 12.27 -5.65 -8.33
CA VAL A 15 11.01 -6.32 -8.02
C VAL A 15 9.91 -5.30 -8.12
N ASP A 16 8.87 -5.65 -8.86
CA ASP A 16 7.62 -4.92 -8.89
C ASP A 16 6.46 -5.91 -8.77
N LEU A 17 5.39 -5.49 -8.10
CA LEU A 17 4.24 -6.34 -7.84
C LEU A 17 2.93 -5.58 -7.93
N GLU A 18 1.94 -6.27 -8.48
CA GLU A 18 0.59 -5.76 -8.62
C GLU A 18 -0.32 -6.36 -7.55
N PHE A 19 -1.32 -5.61 -7.11
CA PHE A 19 -2.07 -5.98 -5.91
C PHE A 19 -3.41 -6.64 -6.21
N LEU A 20 -3.78 -7.57 -5.33
CA LEU A 20 -5.09 -8.19 -5.19
C LEU A 20 -5.66 -7.79 -3.83
N LYS A 21 -6.84 -7.20 -3.81
CA LYS A 21 -7.58 -6.86 -2.59
C LYS A 21 -8.62 -7.95 -2.33
N CYS A 22 -8.42 -8.75 -1.29
CA CYS A 22 -9.26 -9.90 -0.98
C CYS A 22 -9.36 -10.08 0.55
N ARG A 23 -10.57 -10.31 1.06
CA ARG A 23 -10.85 -10.57 2.49
C ARG A 23 -10.32 -9.48 3.44
N GLY A 24 -10.40 -8.22 3.02
CA GLY A 24 -9.90 -7.07 3.77
C GLY A 24 -8.37 -6.95 3.82
N LEU A 25 -7.63 -7.74 3.03
CA LEU A 25 -6.18 -7.76 2.98
C LEU A 25 -5.66 -7.45 1.57
N HIS A 26 -4.38 -7.10 1.48
CA HIS A 26 -3.68 -6.89 0.22
C HIS A 26 -2.69 -8.03 -0.01
N PHE A 27 -2.86 -8.73 -1.13
CA PHE A 27 -2.00 -9.79 -1.62
C PHE A 27 -1.35 -9.34 -2.93
N ALA A 28 -0.23 -9.97 -3.31
CA ALA A 28 0.32 -9.81 -4.65
C ALA A 28 -0.50 -10.69 -5.61
N ARG A 29 -0.97 -10.10 -6.72
CA ARG A 29 -1.60 -10.82 -7.84
C ARG A 29 -0.58 -11.32 -8.84
N SER A 30 0.47 -10.52 -9.04
CA SER A 30 1.58 -10.82 -9.93
C SER A 30 2.82 -10.11 -9.44
N ILE A 31 3.97 -10.64 -9.81
CA ILE A 31 5.28 -10.13 -9.41
C ILE A 31 6.29 -10.42 -10.51
N ALA A 32 7.15 -9.44 -10.80
CA ALA A 32 8.28 -9.61 -11.69
C ALA A 32 9.60 -9.53 -10.92
N PHE A 33 10.54 -10.38 -11.28
CA PHE A 33 11.92 -10.36 -10.84
C PHE A 33 12.79 -10.08 -12.05
N VAL A 34 13.48 -8.96 -12.04
CA VAL A 34 14.37 -8.53 -13.13
C VAL A 34 15.78 -8.43 -12.58
N PRO A 35 16.62 -9.47 -12.80
CA PRO A 35 18.02 -9.44 -12.40
C PRO A 35 18.80 -8.40 -13.19
N PHE A 36 19.60 -7.60 -12.48
CA PHE A 36 20.43 -6.57 -13.11
C PHE A 36 21.82 -6.40 -12.47
N GLU A 37 22.75 -5.91 -13.28
CA GLU A 37 24.13 -5.57 -12.93
C GLU A 37 24.54 -4.27 -13.65
N ALA A 38 25.48 -3.51 -13.07
CA ALA A 38 26.17 -2.44 -13.81
C ALA A 38 27.59 -2.87 -14.11
N ARG A 39 27.95 -2.91 -15.38
CA ARG A 39 29.33 -3.06 -15.82
C ARG A 39 30.01 -1.69 -15.78
N LYS A 40 31.11 -1.56 -15.04
CA LYS A 40 32.06 -0.45 -15.24
C LYS A 40 32.58 -0.56 -16.66
N HIS A 41 32.20 0.35 -17.56
CA HIS A 41 32.95 0.53 -18.81
C HIS A 41 34.39 0.85 -18.42
N GLY A 42 35.32 -0.01 -18.83
CA GLY A 42 36.74 0.17 -18.53
C GLY A 42 37.19 1.55 -18.99
N ALA A 43 37.93 2.26 -18.13
CA ALA A 43 38.49 3.58 -18.35
C ALA A 43 39.64 3.58 -19.39
N GLY A 44 39.40 2.99 -20.56
CA GLY A 44 40.41 2.80 -21.60
C GLY A 44 39.78 2.79 -22.99
N SER A 45 39.21 3.90 -23.42
CA SER A 45 39.01 4.21 -24.85
C SER A 45 38.56 5.66 -24.98
N SER A 46 39.55 6.54 -25.07
CA SER A 46 39.42 7.88 -25.61
C SER A 46 39.30 7.80 -27.13
N SER A 47 38.08 7.61 -27.65
CA SER A 47 37.72 7.99 -29.04
C SER A 47 36.24 7.69 -29.35
N SER A 48 35.56 8.76 -29.78
CA SER A 48 34.44 8.84 -30.75
C SER A 48 33.36 7.74 -30.78
N SER A 49 32.16 8.14 -30.36
CA SER A 49 30.87 7.90 -31.05
C SER A 49 30.62 6.50 -31.63
N THR A 50 30.64 5.48 -30.77
CA THR A 50 29.91 4.24 -31.01
C THR A 50 29.06 3.97 -29.77
N GLU A 51 27.74 4.00 -29.93
CA GLU A 51 26.75 3.63 -28.91
C GLU A 51 27.08 2.23 -28.37
N ARG A 52 27.81 2.18 -27.25
CA ARG A 52 28.08 0.93 -26.54
C ARG A 52 26.85 0.61 -25.71
N ALA A 53 26.10 -0.40 -26.14
CA ALA A 53 24.92 -0.89 -25.44
C ALA A 53 25.27 -1.30 -24.00
N CYS A 54 24.73 -0.57 -23.03
CA CYS A 54 24.86 -0.87 -21.61
C CYS A 54 23.84 -1.98 -21.26
N THR A 55 24.27 -3.24 -21.22
CA THR A 55 23.37 -4.37 -20.91
C THR A 55 23.28 -4.57 -19.40
N TRP A 56 22.18 -4.14 -18.80
CA TRP A 56 21.96 -4.25 -17.35
C TRP A 56 21.39 -5.61 -16.95
N PHE A 57 20.65 -6.26 -17.84
CA PHE A 57 19.99 -7.53 -17.54
C PHE A 57 20.93 -8.72 -17.74
N THR A 58 21.07 -9.55 -16.72
CA THR A 58 22.07 -10.63 -16.71
C THR A 58 21.49 -12.03 -16.69
N GLU A 59 20.22 -12.17 -16.33
CA GLU A 59 19.48 -13.42 -16.31
C GLU A 59 18.06 -13.20 -16.87
N VAL A 60 17.40 -14.31 -17.20
CA VAL A 60 16.02 -14.34 -17.68
C VAL A 60 15.10 -13.75 -16.61
N PRO A 61 14.32 -12.69 -16.91
CA PRO A 61 13.29 -12.20 -16.01
C PRO A 61 12.30 -13.30 -15.67
N THR A 62 11.82 -13.27 -14.43
CA THR A 62 10.82 -14.19 -13.92
C THR A 62 9.55 -13.43 -13.59
N VAL A 63 8.42 -13.84 -14.16
CA VAL A 63 7.11 -13.31 -13.82
C VAL A 63 6.27 -14.45 -13.26
N LEU A 64 5.67 -14.20 -12.09
CA LEU A 64 4.65 -15.07 -11.51
C LEU A 64 3.34 -14.29 -11.52
N ALA A 65 2.23 -14.94 -11.86
CA ALA A 65 0.90 -14.32 -11.80
C ALA A 65 -0.18 -15.34 -11.44
N ILE A 66 -1.20 -14.89 -10.72
CA ILE A 66 -2.46 -15.62 -10.54
C ILE A 66 -3.27 -15.52 -11.83
N GLU A 67 -3.89 -16.63 -12.25
CA GLU A 67 -4.79 -16.68 -13.40
C GLU A 67 -5.89 -15.62 -13.33
N SER A 68 -6.17 -14.95 -14.44
CA SER A 68 -7.17 -13.89 -14.56
C SER A 68 -8.54 -14.32 -14.07
N ASN A 69 -8.98 -15.54 -14.39
CA ASN A 69 -10.25 -16.07 -13.90
C ASN A 69 -10.26 -16.21 -12.37
N GLU A 70 -9.15 -16.60 -11.77
CA GLU A 70 -9.02 -16.73 -10.32
C GLU A 70 -8.98 -15.36 -9.64
N VAL A 71 -8.28 -14.39 -10.22
CA VAL A 71 -8.31 -12.99 -9.78
C VAL A 71 -9.75 -12.47 -9.76
N MET A 72 -10.50 -12.69 -10.85
CA MET A 72 -11.89 -12.25 -10.94
C MET A 72 -12.84 -13.02 -10.01
N ARG A 73 -12.48 -14.24 -9.57
CA ARG A 73 -13.26 -15.03 -8.60
C ARG A 73 -12.98 -14.61 -7.15
N THR A 74 -11.81 -14.05 -6.86
CA THR A 74 -11.34 -13.84 -5.49
C THR A 74 -11.25 -12.38 -5.07
N ALA A 75 -11.11 -11.45 -6.02
CA ALA A 75 -10.96 -10.03 -5.72
C ALA A 75 -12.27 -9.42 -5.15
N ASP A 76 -12.19 -8.70 -4.03
CA ASP A 76 -13.31 -7.93 -3.48
C ASP A 76 -13.59 -6.67 -4.31
N VAL A 77 -12.54 -6.06 -4.86
CA VAL A 77 -12.61 -4.93 -5.79
C VAL A 77 -11.83 -5.25 -7.06
N LEU A 78 -12.27 -4.67 -8.17
CA LEU A 78 -11.62 -4.88 -9.46
C LEU A 78 -10.18 -4.34 -9.43
N PRO A 79 -9.17 -5.12 -9.87
CA PRO A 79 -7.82 -4.60 -10.08
C PRO A 79 -7.80 -3.65 -11.29
N CYS A 80 -6.62 -3.09 -11.60
CA CYS A 80 -6.42 -2.21 -12.76
C CYS A 80 -7.32 -0.97 -12.79
N GLY A 81 -7.51 -0.30 -11.64
CA GLY A 81 -8.35 0.90 -11.55
C GLY A 81 -7.99 2.00 -12.56
N HIS A 82 -6.73 2.11 -12.99
CA HIS A 82 -6.33 3.04 -14.04
C HIS A 82 -7.14 2.88 -15.34
N LEU A 83 -7.57 1.66 -15.70
CA LEU A 83 -8.44 1.41 -16.85
C LEU A 83 -9.90 1.80 -16.63
N LEU A 84 -10.35 1.75 -15.38
CA LEU A 84 -11.72 2.08 -15.04
C LEU A 84 -11.96 3.59 -15.03
N TYR A 85 -10.91 4.40 -14.88
CA TYR A 85 -11.07 5.85 -14.77
C TYR A 85 -11.75 6.50 -15.99
N PRO A 86 -11.32 6.25 -17.26
CA PRO A 86 -12.02 6.78 -18.42
C PRO A 86 -13.47 6.27 -18.51
N TYR A 87 -13.68 4.97 -18.23
CA TYR A 87 -14.99 4.34 -18.30
C TYR A 87 -15.97 4.92 -17.27
N LEU A 88 -15.51 5.15 -16.04
CA LEU A 88 -16.27 5.82 -14.98
C LEU A 88 -16.64 7.24 -15.38
N LYS A 89 -15.69 7.98 -15.98
CA LYS A 89 -15.91 9.36 -16.41
C LYS A 89 -16.94 9.46 -17.54
N GLU A 90 -17.07 8.43 -18.38
CA GLU A 90 -18.03 8.40 -19.48
C GLU A 90 -19.45 8.03 -19.03
N HIS A 91 -19.59 7.17 -18.01
CA HIS A 91 -20.88 6.60 -17.63
C HIS A 91 -21.49 7.18 -16.35
N LEU A 92 -20.68 7.77 -15.46
CA LEU A 92 -21.21 8.41 -14.26
C LEU A 92 -21.61 9.86 -14.57
N VAL A 93 -22.65 10.32 -13.87
CA VAL A 93 -23.09 11.71 -13.96
C VAL A 93 -21.93 12.66 -13.73
N HIS A 94 -21.71 13.54 -14.70
CA HIS A 94 -20.73 14.61 -14.66
C HIS A 94 -21.41 15.94 -14.97
N SER A 95 -20.66 17.04 -14.95
CA SER A 95 -21.12 18.38 -15.37
C SER A 95 -22.27 18.96 -14.52
N GLU A 96 -23.21 19.66 -15.16
CA GLU A 96 -24.23 20.49 -14.49
C GLU A 96 -25.15 19.67 -13.57
N ALA A 97 -25.61 18.50 -14.01
CA ALA A 97 -26.46 17.62 -13.21
C ALA A 97 -25.79 17.16 -11.89
N LEU A 98 -24.49 16.86 -11.92
CA LEU A 98 -23.75 16.53 -10.69
C LEU A 98 -23.64 17.75 -9.76
N GLU A 99 -23.41 18.95 -10.30
CA GLU A 99 -23.36 20.17 -9.49
C GLU A 99 -24.73 20.54 -8.91
N GLU A 100 -25.82 20.33 -9.64
CA GLU A 100 -27.18 20.50 -9.13
C GLU A 100 -27.47 19.55 -7.96
N LEU A 101 -27.13 18.27 -8.11
CA LEU A 101 -27.22 17.29 -7.02
C LEU A 101 -26.37 17.72 -5.82
N LYS A 102 -25.10 18.07 -6.05
CA LYS A 102 -24.21 18.55 -4.99
C LYS A 102 -24.80 19.76 -4.27
N ASN A 103 -25.38 20.73 -5.00
CA ASN A 103 -25.99 21.93 -4.41
C ASN A 103 -27.27 21.62 -3.62
N ALA A 104 -28.07 20.64 -4.05
CA ALA A 104 -29.23 20.18 -3.30
C ALA A 104 -28.83 19.57 -1.94
N PHE A 105 -27.88 18.63 -1.97
CA PHE A 105 -27.40 17.94 -0.77
C PHE A 105 -26.46 18.80 0.09
N ARG A 106 -25.75 19.79 -0.50
CA ARG A 106 -24.92 20.74 0.24
C ARG A 106 -25.74 21.52 1.25
N ARG A 107 -26.85 22.12 0.80
CA ARG A 107 -27.77 22.87 1.68
C ARG A 107 -28.27 22.04 2.84
N GLU A 108 -28.66 20.79 2.59
CA GLU A 108 -29.08 19.85 3.63
C GLU A 108 -27.95 19.53 4.62
N SER A 109 -26.76 19.23 4.11
CA SER A 109 -25.60 18.89 4.93
C SER A 109 -25.12 20.06 5.81
N GLU A 110 -25.18 21.28 5.29
CA GLU A 110 -24.85 22.52 6.02
C GLU A 110 -25.89 22.83 7.08
N ALA A 111 -27.18 22.78 6.73
CA ALA A 111 -28.26 22.99 7.69
C ALA A 111 -28.18 21.99 8.85
N SER A 112 -27.87 20.72 8.55
CA SER A 112 -27.68 19.68 9.57
C SER A 112 -26.47 19.94 10.46
N LEU A 113 -25.34 20.38 9.90
CA LEU A 113 -24.14 20.70 10.66
C LEU A 113 -24.34 21.95 11.54
N GLU A 114 -25.07 22.94 11.03
CA GLU A 114 -25.40 24.17 11.75
C GLU A 114 -26.41 23.92 12.87
N ALA A 115 -27.45 23.11 12.61
CA ALA A 115 -28.38 22.66 13.65
C ALA A 115 -27.66 21.94 14.80
N TYR A 116 -26.67 21.11 14.49
CA TYR A 116 -25.82 20.47 15.51
C TYR A 116 -25.01 21.50 16.31
N ARG A 117 -24.41 22.51 15.67
CA ARG A 117 -23.69 23.60 16.36
C ARG A 117 -24.61 24.40 17.28
N ASN A 118 -25.79 24.76 16.81
CA ASN A 118 -26.79 25.50 17.58
C ASN A 118 -27.29 24.68 18.77
N MET A 119 -27.59 23.39 18.58
CA MET A 119 -27.92 22.48 19.67
C MET A 119 -26.80 22.43 20.72
N ARG A 120 -25.53 22.37 20.31
CA ARG A 120 -24.38 22.40 21.22
C ARG A 120 -24.25 23.72 21.96
N HIS A 121 -24.52 24.84 21.31
CA HIS A 121 -24.55 26.16 21.95
C HIS A 121 -25.63 26.22 23.03
N ALA A 122 -26.87 25.85 22.69
CA ALA A 122 -27.98 25.84 23.63
C ALA A 122 -27.72 24.93 24.84
N LEU A 123 -27.12 23.74 24.64
CA LEU A 123 -26.74 22.86 25.73
C LEU A 123 -25.67 23.47 26.67
N ARG A 124 -24.77 24.31 26.14
CA ARG A 124 -23.80 25.05 26.96
C ARG A 124 -24.49 26.14 27.78
N GLU A 125 -25.42 26.88 27.18
CA GLU A 125 -26.20 27.91 27.89
C GLU A 125 -27.03 27.33 29.02
N VAL A 126 -27.75 26.23 28.77
CA VAL A 126 -28.54 25.53 29.80
C VAL A 126 -27.63 25.08 30.95
N LYS A 127 -26.44 24.54 30.64
CA LYS A 127 -25.48 24.13 31.67
C LYS A 127 -24.99 25.32 32.49
N HIS A 128 -24.66 26.44 31.85
CA HIS A 128 -24.21 27.65 32.52
C HIS A 128 -25.30 28.22 33.44
N LEU A 129 -26.56 28.22 33.00
CA LEU A 129 -27.70 28.63 33.82
C LEU A 129 -27.91 27.70 35.03
N GLN A 130 -27.78 26.38 34.84
CA GLN A 130 -27.88 25.41 35.94
C GLN A 130 -26.76 25.60 36.97
N GLU A 131 -25.54 25.91 36.53
CA GLU A 131 -24.41 26.16 37.40
C GLU A 131 -24.54 27.49 38.15
N SER A 132 -25.02 28.55 37.48
CA SER A 132 -25.37 29.81 38.13
C SER A 132 -26.45 29.62 39.20
N ASN A 133 -27.54 28.91 38.88
CA ASN A 133 -28.61 28.63 39.83
C ASN A 133 -28.14 27.81 41.03
N ARG A 134 -27.20 26.88 40.84
CA ARG A 134 -26.59 26.10 41.94
C ARG A 134 -25.74 26.99 42.85
N LEU A 135 -24.98 27.91 42.28
CA LEU A 135 -24.18 28.86 43.04
C LEU A 135 -25.07 29.81 43.85
N ASP A 136 -26.19 30.25 43.28
CA ASP A 136 -27.12 31.14 43.97
C ASP A 136 -27.91 30.40 45.07
N GLN A 137 -28.36 29.16 44.83
CA GLN A 137 -28.92 28.30 45.88
C GLN A 137 -27.92 28.00 47.02
N ALA A 138 -26.64 27.79 46.69
CA ALA A 138 -25.60 27.60 47.69
C ALA A 138 -25.43 28.84 48.58
N LYS A 139 -25.45 30.05 47.99
CA LYS A 139 -25.42 31.32 48.74
C LYS A 139 -26.65 31.50 49.62
N GLU A 140 -27.84 31.17 49.13
CA GLU A 140 -29.10 31.32 49.88
C GLU A 140 -29.25 30.30 51.02
N SER A 141 -28.69 29.09 50.88
CA SER A 141 -28.76 28.03 51.89
C SER A 141 -27.91 28.27 53.15
N GLY A 142 -27.14 29.36 53.22
CA GLY A 142 -26.44 29.78 54.43
C GLY A 142 -25.39 28.79 54.95
N ILE A 143 -24.90 27.87 54.10
CA ILE A 143 -23.73 27.05 54.44
C ILE A 143 -22.52 27.98 54.35
N GLY A 144 -22.04 28.36 55.54
CA GLY A 144 -21.03 29.38 55.75
C GLY A 144 -19.77 29.19 54.92
N THR A 145 -19.16 30.34 54.62
CA THR A 145 -17.75 30.56 54.34
C THR A 145 -16.86 29.46 54.93
N ILE A 146 -16.50 28.48 54.11
CA ILE A 146 -15.23 27.77 54.26
C ILE A 146 -14.21 28.71 53.65
N GLU A 147 -13.30 29.18 54.49
CA GLU A 147 -12.19 30.05 54.14
C GLU A 147 -11.49 29.52 52.89
N LYS A 148 -11.33 30.40 51.89
CA LYS A 148 -10.41 30.20 50.78
C LYS A 148 -9.01 30.06 51.36
N GLU A 149 -8.54 28.83 51.59
CA GLU A 149 -7.10 28.58 51.64
C GLU A 149 -6.52 28.94 50.27
N ALA A 150 -5.62 29.92 50.30
CA ALA A 150 -4.86 30.39 49.16
C ALA A 150 -4.05 29.23 48.57
N CYS A 151 -4.50 28.68 47.45
CA CYS A 151 -3.62 27.95 46.55
C CYS A 151 -2.81 28.97 45.75
N THR A 152 -1.53 29.05 46.11
CA THR A 152 -0.46 29.81 45.47
C THR A 152 -0.53 29.67 43.94
N GLU A 153 -0.56 30.80 43.24
CA GLU A 153 -0.21 30.89 41.83
C GLU A 153 1.22 30.37 41.66
N VAL A 154 1.36 29.22 41.01
CA VAL A 154 2.63 28.82 40.39
C VAL A 154 2.55 29.24 38.95
N GLU A 155 3.37 30.22 38.56
CA GLU A 155 3.56 30.61 37.17
C GLU A 155 3.88 29.38 36.30
N PRO A 156 3.25 29.22 35.13
CA PRO A 156 3.67 28.20 34.19
C PRO A 156 4.96 28.67 33.49
N HIS A 157 6.08 28.10 33.90
CA HIS A 157 7.30 28.10 33.10
C HIS A 157 7.03 27.45 31.74
N ASP A 158 7.38 28.17 30.67
CA ASP A 158 7.50 27.65 29.32
C ASP A 158 8.41 26.41 29.29
N VAL A 159 7.83 25.24 29.01
CA VAL A 159 8.55 24.03 28.62
C VAL A 159 7.97 23.53 27.31
N PRO A 160 8.80 23.33 26.26
CA PRO A 160 8.33 22.99 24.92
C PRO A 160 7.85 21.54 24.86
N LEU A 161 6.58 21.34 24.52
CA LEU A 161 6.00 20.03 24.25
C LEU A 161 6.37 19.55 22.84
N ASN A 162 7.47 18.81 22.76
CA ASN A 162 7.69 17.81 21.72
C ASN A 162 7.13 16.47 22.23
N GLY A 163 6.25 15.85 21.43
CA GLY A 163 6.04 14.40 21.41
C GLY A 163 4.99 13.83 22.37
N ILE A 164 3.73 13.76 21.93
CA ILE A 164 2.82 12.64 22.24
C ILE A 164 1.98 12.37 20.97
N GLU A 165 2.53 11.53 20.10
CA GLU A 165 1.76 10.79 19.09
C GLU A 165 1.28 9.46 19.71
N ASP A 166 0.17 8.96 19.17
CA ASP A 166 -0.35 7.58 19.24
C ASP A 166 -0.98 7.05 20.54
N SER A 167 -2.33 6.99 20.57
CA SER A 167 -3.09 5.77 20.91
C SER A 167 -4.60 5.99 20.83
N MET A 168 -5.24 5.48 19.77
CA MET A 168 -6.56 4.82 19.86
C MET A 168 -6.77 3.97 18.61
N SER A 169 -6.34 2.72 18.70
CA SER A 169 -6.74 1.64 17.80
C SER A 169 -8.16 1.20 18.15
N CYS A 170 -9.11 1.31 17.21
CA CYS A 170 -10.37 0.59 17.34
C CYS A 170 -10.13 -0.88 16.96
N ALA A 171 -9.91 -1.71 17.98
CA ALA A 171 -10.04 -3.15 17.88
C ALA A 171 -11.52 -3.51 17.76
N ALA A 172 -11.90 -4.12 16.64
CA ALA A 172 -12.94 -5.12 16.63
C ALA A 172 -12.28 -6.44 17.05
N SER A 173 -12.60 -6.92 18.25
CA SER A 173 -12.15 -8.20 18.76
C SER A 173 -13.30 -9.20 18.75
N GLU A 174 -13.20 -10.23 17.92
CA GLU A 174 -13.65 -11.57 18.28
C GLU A 174 -12.50 -12.57 18.04
N LEU A 175 -11.97 -13.06 19.17
CA LEU A 175 -11.42 -14.38 19.45
C LEU A 175 -10.44 -15.03 18.43
N THR A 176 -9.14 -14.93 18.72
CA THR A 176 -8.30 -16.09 19.09
C THR A 176 -6.93 -15.63 19.61
N SER A 177 -6.37 -16.44 20.51
CA SER A 177 -5.42 -16.04 21.56
C SER A 177 -3.94 -16.00 21.14
N SER A 178 -3.22 -15.09 21.82
CA SER A 178 -1.84 -15.19 22.33
C SER A 178 -0.66 -15.31 21.33
N SER A 179 0.13 -14.24 21.20
CA SER A 179 1.41 -14.08 21.93
C SER A 179 2.15 -12.80 21.49
N SER A 180 2.70 -12.10 22.48
CA SER A 180 3.37 -10.80 22.42
C SER A 180 4.86 -10.94 22.07
N LEU A 181 5.44 -9.93 21.40
CA LEU A 181 6.55 -9.09 21.89
C LEU A 181 7.09 -8.14 20.80
N ASN A 182 7.07 -6.86 21.14
CA ASN A 182 7.84 -5.69 20.72
C ASN A 182 8.72 -5.75 19.45
N SER A 183 8.45 -4.80 18.54
CA SER A 183 9.52 -4.07 17.85
C SER A 183 9.08 -2.64 17.53
N ASN A 184 9.81 -1.68 18.09
CA ASN A 184 9.71 -0.25 17.83
C ASN A 184 10.15 0.06 16.39
N GLY A 185 9.42 0.96 15.73
CA GLY A 185 9.80 1.52 14.44
C GLY A 185 8.62 2.13 13.71
N SER A 186 8.06 3.23 14.24
CA SER A 186 7.08 4.06 13.54
C SER A 186 7.71 4.72 12.32
N PRO A 187 7.15 4.57 11.11
CA PRO A 187 7.32 5.54 10.05
C PRO A 187 6.15 6.52 10.13
N ASN A 188 6.47 7.75 10.49
CA ASN A 188 5.59 8.90 10.43
C ASN A 188 5.24 9.16 8.95
N GLU A 189 4.08 8.67 8.50
CA GLU A 189 3.44 9.05 7.24
C GLU A 189 2.28 10.00 7.57
N GLN A 190 2.62 11.26 7.80
CA GLN A 190 1.71 12.39 7.62
C GLN A 190 1.26 12.41 6.16
N SER A 191 0.21 11.64 5.87
CA SER A 191 -0.46 11.63 4.57
C SER A 191 -1.59 12.67 4.57
N GLY A 192 -1.28 13.84 4.02
CA GLY A 192 -2.18 14.75 3.32
C GLY A 192 -3.61 14.87 3.86
N PHE A 193 -3.76 15.35 5.08
CA PHE A 193 -5.03 15.88 5.58
C PHE A 193 -5.15 17.40 5.39
N ASP A 194 -4.12 18.05 4.84
CA ASP A 194 -4.02 19.51 4.76
C ASP A 194 -4.95 20.17 3.71
N ASP A 195 -5.56 19.42 2.80
CA ASP A 195 -6.46 19.98 1.77
C ASP A 195 -7.94 20.05 2.18
N LEU A 196 -8.28 19.68 3.42
CA LEU A 196 -9.60 19.93 4.02
C LEU A 196 -9.47 20.92 5.19
N GLN A 197 -8.74 22.01 5.00
CA GLN A 197 -8.85 23.18 5.87
C GLN A 197 -10.21 23.85 5.66
N PHE A 198 -11.24 23.30 6.33
CA PHE A 198 -12.34 24.16 6.74
C PHE A 198 -11.78 25.21 7.70
N PRO A 199 -12.29 26.45 7.72
CA PRO A 199 -11.96 27.37 8.78
C PRO A 199 -12.35 26.71 10.10
N LEU A 200 -11.35 26.16 10.81
CA LEU A 200 -11.49 25.76 12.19
C LEU A 200 -11.78 27.05 12.93
N CYS A 201 -13.05 27.29 13.23
CA CYS A 201 -13.44 28.34 14.16
C CYS A 201 -12.62 28.09 15.44
N THR A 202 -11.73 29.04 15.70
CA THR A 202 -10.76 29.08 16.78
C THR A 202 -11.44 28.96 18.14
N GLN A 203 -10.80 28.18 19.02
CA GLN A 203 -10.95 28.19 20.47
C GLN A 203 -12.34 27.82 21.04
N GLU A 204 -12.60 26.51 21.15
CA GLU A 204 -13.55 25.98 22.16
C GLU A 204 -12.87 25.93 23.54
N VAL A 205 -12.65 27.09 24.17
CA VAL A 205 -12.17 27.18 25.56
C VAL A 205 -13.37 26.94 26.49
N GLY A 206 -13.51 25.71 27.00
CA GLY A 206 -14.60 25.33 27.92
C GLY A 206 -14.89 23.83 27.91
N ASN A 207 -13.94 23.02 28.38
CA ASN A 207 -13.87 21.57 28.18
C ASN A 207 -14.94 20.77 28.93
N ARG A 208 -16.07 20.50 28.28
CA ARG A 208 -16.74 19.19 28.44
C ARG A 208 -16.25 18.29 27.31
N SER A 209 -15.57 17.20 27.64
CA SER A 209 -15.23 16.16 26.66
C SER A 209 -16.50 15.69 25.96
N LEU A 210 -16.47 15.68 24.63
CA LEU A 210 -17.57 15.15 23.82
C LEU A 210 -17.74 13.66 24.14
N SER A 211 -18.99 13.21 24.27
CA SER A 211 -19.24 11.77 24.33
C SER A 211 -18.82 11.11 23.01
N PRO A 212 -18.44 9.82 23.01
CA PRO A 212 -18.08 9.11 21.78
C PRO A 212 -19.15 9.21 20.68
N THR A 213 -20.44 9.17 21.06
CA THR A 213 -21.57 9.33 20.14
C THR A 213 -21.63 10.72 19.51
N GLU A 214 -21.35 11.78 20.28
CA GLU A 214 -21.31 13.14 19.76
C GLU A 214 -20.11 13.37 18.83
N VAL A 215 -18.95 12.80 19.17
CA VAL A 215 -17.77 12.84 18.30
C VAL A 215 -18.09 12.17 16.95
N GLU A 216 -18.70 10.99 16.98
CA GLU A 216 -19.06 10.26 15.77
C GLU A 216 -20.11 11.00 14.94
N LEU A 217 -21.15 11.57 15.58
CA LEU A 217 -22.15 12.37 14.88
C LEU A 217 -21.54 13.60 14.22
N ARG A 218 -20.72 14.38 14.95
CA ARG A 218 -20.00 15.55 14.42
C ARG A 218 -19.15 15.14 13.22
N ARG A 219 -18.38 14.07 13.35
CA ARG A 219 -17.51 13.54 12.29
C ARG A 219 -18.33 13.14 11.07
N ARG A 220 -19.47 12.46 11.25
CA ARG A 220 -20.36 12.06 10.17
C ARG A 220 -20.93 13.25 9.41
N LEU A 221 -21.36 14.31 10.11
CA LEU A 221 -21.86 15.55 9.49
C LEU A 221 -20.75 16.28 8.73
N GLN A 222 -19.54 16.38 9.28
CA GLN A 222 -18.39 16.97 8.60
C GLN A 222 -18.02 16.20 7.32
N ILE A 223 -18.06 14.87 7.36
CA ILE A 223 -17.81 14.03 6.19
C ILE A 223 -18.89 14.23 5.13
N ARG A 224 -20.16 14.31 5.51
CA ARG A 224 -21.27 14.59 4.58
C ARG A 224 -21.08 15.92 3.87
N ALA A 225 -20.74 16.97 4.61
CA ALA A 225 -20.40 18.27 4.03
C ALA A 225 -19.20 18.15 3.07
N ALA A 226 -18.11 17.51 3.47
CA ALA A 226 -16.96 17.33 2.59
C ALA A 226 -17.29 16.55 1.30
N ILE A 227 -18.19 15.56 1.36
CA ILE A 227 -18.66 14.83 0.17
C ILE A 227 -19.45 15.77 -0.74
N SER A 228 -20.44 16.52 -0.24
CA SER A 228 -21.26 17.42 -1.05
C SER A 228 -20.48 18.58 -1.68
N TYR A 229 -19.36 18.98 -1.05
CA TYR A 229 -18.46 19.99 -1.60
C TYR A 229 -17.51 19.43 -2.68
N HIS A 230 -16.86 18.30 -2.40
CA HIS A 230 -15.66 17.90 -3.13
C HIS A 230 -15.82 16.64 -3.97
N PHE A 231 -16.95 15.94 -3.92
CA PHE A 231 -17.15 14.75 -4.73
C PHE A 231 -17.14 15.09 -6.22
N GLU A 232 -16.35 14.35 -7.00
CA GLU A 232 -16.31 14.42 -8.47
C GLU A 232 -16.60 13.08 -9.15
N LEU A 233 -16.07 11.97 -8.60
CA LEU A 233 -16.22 10.65 -9.22
C LEU A 233 -16.07 9.54 -8.17
N LEU A 234 -16.48 8.32 -8.52
CA LEU A 234 -16.09 7.13 -7.76
C LEU A 234 -14.59 6.88 -7.90
N ASP A 235 -13.96 6.39 -6.82
CA ASP A 235 -12.55 5.97 -6.86
C ASP A 235 -12.40 4.68 -7.70
N PRO A 236 -11.68 4.73 -8.84
CA PRO A 236 -11.51 3.59 -9.71
C PRO A 236 -10.85 2.37 -9.04
N TYR A 237 -10.07 2.55 -7.97
CA TYR A 237 -9.37 1.47 -7.28
C TYR A 237 -10.23 0.78 -6.20
N THR A 238 -11.51 1.11 -6.15
CA THR A 238 -12.48 0.60 -5.16
C THR A 238 -13.79 0.14 -5.78
N ILE A 239 -13.84 0.00 -7.11
CA ILE A 239 -15.03 -0.51 -7.80
C ILE A 239 -15.25 -1.97 -7.38
N PRO A 240 -16.44 -2.30 -6.84
CA PRO A 240 -16.73 -3.63 -6.35
C PRO A 240 -16.70 -4.66 -7.48
N ASN A 241 -16.22 -5.86 -7.18
CA ASN A 241 -16.32 -6.97 -8.10
C ASN A 241 -17.72 -7.60 -8.04
N ILE A 242 -18.54 -7.31 -9.06
CA ILE A 242 -19.92 -7.83 -9.16
C ILE A 242 -20.00 -9.36 -9.16
N TYR A 243 -18.99 -10.05 -9.70
CA TYR A 243 -18.96 -11.51 -9.73
C TYR A 243 -18.80 -12.15 -8.34
N LEU A 244 -18.20 -11.42 -7.39
CA LEU A 244 -18.05 -11.89 -6.01
C LEU A 244 -19.20 -11.43 -5.11
N LEU A 245 -19.64 -10.17 -5.25
CA LEU A 245 -20.72 -9.62 -4.41
C LEU A 245 -22.11 -10.15 -4.79
N GLY A 246 -22.31 -10.49 -6.06
CA GLY A 246 -23.61 -10.79 -6.64
C GLY A 246 -24.43 -9.52 -6.95
N GLU A 247 -25.43 -9.67 -7.81
CA GLU A 247 -26.25 -8.54 -8.26
C GLU A 247 -27.26 -8.08 -7.19
N ASP A 248 -27.81 -9.00 -6.40
CA ASP A 248 -28.92 -8.69 -5.50
C ASP A 248 -28.59 -7.59 -4.47
N PRO A 249 -27.45 -7.63 -3.75
CA PRO A 249 -27.09 -6.54 -2.86
C PRO A 249 -26.90 -5.21 -3.61
N LEU A 250 -26.33 -5.24 -4.82
CA LEU A 250 -26.07 -4.04 -5.62
C LEU A 250 -27.37 -3.42 -6.14
N LYS A 251 -28.35 -4.23 -6.54
CA LYS A 251 -29.69 -3.79 -6.92
C LYS A 251 -30.41 -3.14 -5.73
N ARG A 252 -30.35 -3.74 -4.54
CA ARG A 252 -30.94 -3.15 -3.32
C ARG A 252 -30.34 -1.81 -2.95
N LEU A 253 -29.02 -1.62 -3.12
CA LEU A 253 -28.38 -0.31 -2.92
C LEU A 253 -28.94 0.77 -3.87
N TYR A 254 -29.42 0.38 -5.04
CA TYR A 254 -30.05 1.26 -6.01
C TYR A 254 -31.54 1.49 -5.71
N THR A 255 -32.29 0.43 -5.40
CA THR A 255 -33.77 0.46 -5.30
C THR A 255 -34.29 0.81 -3.93
N ASP A 256 -33.72 0.21 -2.87
CA ASP A 256 -34.36 0.19 -1.56
C ASP A 256 -34.20 1.54 -0.85
N PRO A 257 -35.18 1.99 -0.04
CA PRO A 257 -35.04 3.20 0.75
C PRO A 257 -33.84 3.12 1.70
N THR A 258 -33.09 4.22 1.85
CA THR A 258 -31.84 4.24 2.65
C THR A 258 -32.05 3.94 4.14
N ASN A 259 -33.28 4.11 4.63
CA ASN A 259 -33.69 3.82 6.01
C ASN A 259 -34.25 2.39 6.20
N SER A 260 -34.34 1.58 5.13
CA SER A 260 -34.86 0.22 5.20
C SER A 260 -33.83 -0.78 5.76
N SER A 261 -34.32 -1.87 6.36
CA SER A 261 -33.47 -2.96 6.84
C SER A 261 -32.77 -3.69 5.69
N THR A 262 -33.45 -3.83 4.54
CA THR A 262 -32.91 -4.49 3.34
C THR A 262 -31.77 -3.70 2.71
N PHE A 263 -31.87 -2.35 2.70
CA PHE A 263 -30.76 -1.48 2.33
C PHE A 263 -29.59 -1.60 3.31
N ALA A 264 -29.86 -1.60 4.62
CA ALA A 264 -28.82 -1.76 5.64
C ALA A 264 -28.08 -3.10 5.51
N GLU A 265 -28.77 -4.18 5.16
CA GLU A 265 -28.16 -5.47 4.81
C GLU A 265 -27.28 -5.36 3.56
N ALA A 266 -27.76 -4.72 2.49
CA ALA A 266 -27.00 -4.52 1.27
C ALA A 266 -25.71 -3.71 1.50
N VAL A 267 -25.78 -2.67 2.35
CA VAL A 267 -24.60 -1.89 2.76
C VAL A 267 -23.57 -2.75 3.48
N LYS A 268 -23.97 -3.77 4.25
CA LYS A 268 -23.00 -4.68 4.90
C LYS A 268 -22.15 -5.46 3.90
N TYR A 269 -22.69 -5.83 2.73
CA TYR A 269 -21.94 -6.53 1.68
C TYR A 269 -20.82 -5.66 1.12
N VAL A 270 -21.13 -4.42 0.75
CA VAL A 270 -20.11 -3.46 0.26
C VAL A 270 -19.23 -2.93 1.39
N SER A 271 -19.68 -2.96 2.66
CA SER A 271 -18.88 -2.49 3.80
C SER A 271 -17.59 -3.28 4.00
N ARG A 272 -17.53 -4.54 3.55
CA ARG A 272 -16.30 -5.36 3.58
C ARG A 272 -15.17 -4.73 2.77
N ILE A 273 -15.50 -3.96 1.74
CA ILE A 273 -14.56 -3.24 0.86
C ILE A 273 -14.01 -1.97 1.53
N ARG A 274 -14.61 -1.47 2.62
CA ARG A 274 -14.11 -0.28 3.33
C ARG A 274 -12.69 -0.43 3.87
N ALA A 275 -12.24 -1.66 4.11
CA ALA A 275 -10.87 -1.97 4.49
C ALA A 275 -9.83 -1.41 3.50
N TYR A 276 -10.23 -1.16 2.26
CA TYR A 276 -9.35 -0.67 1.19
C TYR A 276 -9.28 0.86 1.07
N GLY A 277 -9.96 1.59 1.97
CA GLY A 277 -9.83 3.04 2.11
C GLY A 277 -11.07 3.84 1.72
N ARG A 278 -10.95 5.17 1.89
CA ARG A 278 -12.03 6.15 1.62
C ARG A 278 -12.03 6.72 0.20
N GLY A 279 -11.03 6.37 -0.60
CA GLY A 279 -10.68 7.04 -1.85
C GLY A 279 -9.73 8.23 -1.68
N LYS A 280 -9.24 8.77 -2.79
CA LYS A 280 -8.21 9.82 -2.82
C LYS A 280 -8.79 11.14 -3.35
N GLY A 281 -8.52 12.23 -2.63
CA GLY A 281 -8.93 13.58 -3.03
C GLY A 281 -10.44 13.67 -3.24
N LYS A 282 -10.84 14.08 -4.43
CA LYS A 282 -12.23 14.25 -4.87
C LYS A 282 -12.91 12.97 -5.34
N HIS A 283 -12.14 11.89 -5.50
CA HIS A 283 -12.66 10.57 -5.83
C HIS A 283 -12.92 9.76 -4.55
N LYS A 284 -14.15 9.26 -4.40
CA LYS A 284 -14.58 8.57 -3.16
C LYS A 284 -14.93 7.12 -3.42
N ALA A 285 -14.57 6.26 -2.47
CA ALA A 285 -14.91 4.85 -2.53
C ALA A 285 -16.41 4.63 -2.36
N LEU A 286 -17.00 3.72 -3.13
CA LEU A 286 -18.44 3.45 -3.10
C LEU A 286 -18.92 3.05 -1.69
N ALA A 287 -18.17 2.17 -1.03
CA ALA A 287 -18.49 1.72 0.33
C ALA A 287 -18.36 2.84 1.38
N PHE A 288 -17.49 3.83 1.14
CA PHE A 288 -17.37 5.02 1.98
C PHE A 288 -18.59 5.93 1.82
N LEU A 289 -19.02 6.15 0.58
CA LEU A 289 -20.18 6.96 0.24
C LEU A 289 -21.47 6.38 0.85
N PHE A 290 -21.75 5.10 0.67
CA PHE A 290 -22.94 4.46 1.27
C PHE A 290 -22.95 4.47 2.79
N HIS A 291 -21.78 4.45 3.43
CA HIS A 291 -21.71 4.51 4.88
C HIS A 291 -22.02 5.92 5.42
N TYR A 292 -21.43 6.96 4.80
CA TYR A 292 -21.51 8.32 5.31
C TYR A 292 -22.66 9.13 4.73
N TYR A 293 -23.01 8.96 3.45
CA TYR A 293 -24.06 9.71 2.76
C TYR A 293 -24.84 8.86 1.74
N PRO A 294 -25.61 7.85 2.19
CA PRO A 294 -26.32 6.93 1.32
C PRO A 294 -27.36 7.62 0.42
N GLU A 295 -28.02 8.67 0.90
CA GLU A 295 -29.04 9.42 0.13
C GLU A 295 -28.42 10.09 -1.10
N PHE A 296 -27.32 10.82 -0.89
CA PHE A 296 -26.53 11.42 -1.96
C PHE A 296 -26.01 10.36 -2.94
N THR A 297 -25.50 9.25 -2.42
CA THR A 297 -24.94 8.17 -3.24
C THR A 297 -26.00 7.55 -4.15
N GLN A 298 -27.19 7.28 -3.60
CA GLN A 298 -28.30 6.72 -4.35
C GLN A 298 -28.83 7.70 -5.41
N ALA A 299 -28.84 9.00 -5.10
CA ALA A 299 -29.19 10.03 -6.08
C ALA A 299 -28.20 10.09 -7.24
N VAL A 300 -26.89 10.07 -6.95
CA VAL A 300 -25.83 10.01 -7.99
C VAL A 300 -25.99 8.78 -8.88
N LEU A 301 -26.29 7.61 -8.30
CA LEU A 301 -26.50 6.39 -9.08
C LEU A 301 -27.74 6.47 -9.97
N ARG A 302 -28.86 7.00 -9.47
CA ARG A 302 -30.11 7.14 -10.23
C ARG A 302 -30.04 8.19 -11.33
N GLU A 303 -29.20 9.20 -11.15
CA GLU A 303 -28.92 10.18 -12.20
C GLU A 303 -27.99 9.60 -13.27
N SER A 304 -27.08 8.71 -12.87
CA SER A 304 -26.12 8.07 -13.81
C SER A 304 -26.75 6.91 -14.59
N PHE A 305 -27.69 6.18 -13.99
CA PHE A 305 -28.25 4.94 -14.55
C PHE A 305 -29.77 5.00 -14.47
N PRO A 306 -30.51 4.69 -15.56
CA PRO A 306 -31.97 4.73 -15.55
C PRO A 306 -32.62 3.74 -14.58
N ASN A 307 -32.01 2.57 -14.40
CA ASN A 307 -32.54 1.52 -13.52
C ASN A 307 -31.43 0.66 -12.89
N ALA A 308 -31.82 -0.22 -11.96
CA ALA A 308 -30.90 -1.08 -11.22
C ALA A 308 -30.17 -2.11 -12.11
N THR A 309 -30.78 -2.50 -13.23
CA THR A 309 -30.16 -3.42 -14.21
C THR A 309 -29.03 -2.71 -14.92
N ASP A 310 -29.24 -1.48 -15.39
CA ASP A 310 -28.21 -0.68 -16.06
C ASP A 310 -27.00 -0.43 -15.13
N TRP A 311 -27.25 -0.20 -13.84
CA TRP A 311 -26.19 -0.13 -12.83
C TRP A 311 -25.37 -1.43 -12.73
N CYS A 312 -26.04 -2.58 -12.70
CA CYS A 312 -25.36 -3.88 -12.66
C CYS A 312 -24.62 -4.17 -13.98
N ASP A 313 -25.20 -3.80 -15.12
CA ASP A 313 -24.60 -3.95 -16.44
C ASP A 313 -23.35 -3.08 -16.58
N PHE A 314 -23.38 -1.86 -16.06
CA PHE A 314 -22.21 -0.99 -15.94
C PHE A 314 -21.07 -1.64 -15.14
N LEU A 315 -21.37 -2.21 -13.96
CA LEU A 315 -20.38 -2.90 -13.14
C LEU A 315 -19.84 -4.17 -13.83
N ARG A 316 -20.70 -4.88 -14.57
CA ARG A 316 -20.26 -6.03 -15.40
C ARG A 316 -19.34 -5.59 -16.53
N GLY A 317 -19.63 -4.44 -17.17
CA GLY A 317 -18.75 -3.80 -18.13
C GLY A 317 -17.37 -3.48 -17.54
N CYS A 318 -17.33 -2.91 -16.34
CA CYS A 318 -16.07 -2.69 -15.62
C CYS A 318 -15.31 -4.00 -15.38
N ALA A 319 -16.00 -5.05 -14.96
CA ALA A 319 -15.40 -6.36 -14.70
C ALA A 319 -14.84 -7.02 -15.98
N GLU A 320 -15.56 -6.90 -17.10
CA GLU A 320 -15.10 -7.45 -18.39
C GLU A 320 -13.93 -6.65 -18.98
N LEU A 321 -13.88 -5.32 -18.82
CA LEU A 321 -12.71 -4.52 -19.20
C LEU A 321 -11.45 -4.98 -18.46
N VAL A 322 -11.55 -5.13 -17.14
CA VAL A 322 -10.41 -5.56 -16.30
C VAL A 322 -9.99 -6.98 -16.63
N LYS A 323 -10.95 -7.90 -16.78
CA LYS A 323 -10.69 -9.29 -17.18
C LYS A 323 -10.05 -9.38 -18.56
N GLY A 324 -10.48 -8.55 -19.50
CA GLY A 324 -9.89 -8.43 -20.83
C GLY A 324 -8.42 -8.00 -20.77
N GLU A 325 -8.13 -6.98 -19.97
CA GLU A 325 -6.74 -6.52 -19.76
C GLU A 325 -5.86 -7.60 -19.15
N LEU A 326 -6.31 -8.24 -18.06
CA LEU A 326 -5.54 -9.29 -17.39
C LEU A 326 -5.18 -10.40 -18.38
N ARG A 327 -6.13 -10.83 -19.22
CA ARG A 327 -5.90 -11.83 -20.28
C ARG A 327 -4.92 -11.34 -21.34
N CYS A 328 -5.00 -10.06 -21.74
CA CYS A 328 -4.08 -9.46 -22.72
C CYS A 328 -2.63 -9.48 -22.22
N VAL A 329 -2.42 -9.12 -20.95
CA VAL A 329 -1.11 -9.16 -20.28
C VAL A 329 -0.60 -10.59 -20.18
N GLU A 330 -1.42 -11.53 -19.72
CA GLU A 330 -1.08 -12.96 -19.64
C GLU A 330 -0.69 -13.52 -21.02
N ASP A 331 -1.47 -13.23 -22.06
CA ASP A 331 -1.19 -13.65 -23.42
C ASP A 331 0.15 -13.12 -23.93
N THR A 332 0.50 -11.88 -23.55
CA THR A 332 1.80 -11.30 -23.87
C THR A 332 2.91 -12.12 -23.22
N TYR A 333 2.77 -12.49 -21.94
CA TYR A 333 3.76 -13.30 -21.22
C TYR A 333 3.84 -14.74 -21.74
N ARG A 334 2.70 -15.41 -22.01
CA ARG A 334 2.64 -16.77 -22.56
C ARG A 334 3.32 -16.88 -23.93
N ARG A 335 3.12 -15.88 -24.78
CA ARG A 335 3.79 -15.81 -26.09
C ARG A 335 5.30 -15.61 -25.97
N ARG A 336 5.81 -15.26 -24.78
CA ARG A 336 7.20 -14.86 -24.50
C ARG A 336 7.71 -13.73 -25.40
N LYS A 337 6.80 -13.06 -26.11
CA LYS A 337 7.05 -11.93 -27.02
C LYS A 337 7.04 -10.63 -26.23
N TYR A 338 7.77 -10.61 -25.12
CA TYR A 338 7.99 -9.35 -24.42
C TYR A 338 9.07 -8.60 -25.19
N PRO A 339 8.82 -7.35 -25.63
CA PRO A 339 9.72 -6.62 -26.53
C PRO A 339 11.13 -6.43 -25.96
N PHE A 340 11.31 -6.61 -24.65
CA PHE A 340 12.61 -6.53 -23.99
C PHE A 340 12.86 -7.73 -23.10
N THR A 341 13.64 -8.66 -23.63
CA THR A 341 14.55 -9.46 -22.82
C THR A 341 15.91 -9.23 -23.47
N VAL A 342 16.70 -8.31 -22.92
CA VAL A 342 17.97 -7.94 -23.57
C VAL A 342 18.90 -9.13 -23.43
N SER A 343 19.05 -9.91 -24.49
CA SER A 343 20.07 -10.95 -24.53
C SER A 343 21.45 -10.27 -24.50
N PRO A 344 22.34 -10.61 -23.56
CA PRO A 344 23.64 -9.96 -23.38
C PRO A 344 24.62 -10.17 -24.55
N LEU A 345 24.20 -10.84 -25.63
CA LEU A 345 25.07 -11.31 -26.72
C LEU A 345 24.49 -11.08 -28.13
N CYS A 346 23.31 -10.51 -28.30
CA CYS A 346 22.69 -10.45 -29.63
C CYS A 346 22.60 -9.03 -30.21
N ILE A 347 23.22 -8.90 -31.38
CA ILE A 347 22.94 -7.91 -32.42
C ILE A 347 21.41 -7.75 -32.57
N PRO A 348 20.88 -6.55 -32.87
CA PRO A 348 19.45 -6.29 -33.01
C PRO A 348 18.87 -7.05 -34.21
N THR A 349 18.60 -8.34 -34.00
CA THR A 349 17.66 -9.14 -34.79
C THR A 349 16.55 -9.53 -33.84
N ALA A 350 15.31 -9.32 -34.28
CA ALA A 350 14.05 -9.48 -33.53
C ALA A 350 13.81 -10.92 -33.03
N VAL A 351 14.66 -11.40 -32.13
CA VAL A 351 14.53 -12.70 -31.48
C VAL A 351 13.91 -12.44 -30.12
N SER A 352 12.65 -12.86 -29.99
CA SER A 352 11.90 -12.96 -28.73
C SER A 352 12.81 -13.55 -27.66
N ALA A 353 13.17 -12.77 -26.67
CA ALA A 353 14.13 -13.24 -25.71
C ALA A 353 13.43 -13.95 -24.52
N PRO A 354 14.18 -14.74 -23.73
CA PRO A 354 13.55 -15.69 -22.84
C PRO A 354 12.97 -14.98 -21.63
N LEU A 355 11.67 -15.17 -21.40
CA LEU A 355 10.92 -14.82 -20.19
C LEU A 355 10.51 -16.12 -19.51
N TYR A 356 10.79 -16.26 -18.21
CA TYR A 356 10.21 -17.32 -17.40
C TYR A 356 8.88 -16.81 -16.83
N TYR A 357 7.77 -17.34 -17.35
CA TYR A 357 6.44 -17.01 -16.89
C TYR A 357 5.82 -18.25 -16.22
N ASN A 358 5.33 -18.08 -15.00
CA ASN A 358 4.60 -19.11 -14.27
C ASN A 358 3.22 -18.60 -13.86
N GLU A 359 2.20 -19.22 -14.42
CA GLU A 359 0.80 -18.97 -14.15
C GLU A 359 0.33 -19.87 -13.01
N CYS A 360 -0.38 -19.29 -12.03
CA CYS A 360 -0.77 -19.96 -10.80
C CYS A 360 -2.30 -20.00 -10.69
N ALA A 361 -2.86 -21.19 -10.48
CA ALA A 361 -4.31 -21.43 -10.46
C ALA A 361 -5.02 -20.90 -9.20
N SER A 362 -4.27 -20.61 -8.14
CA SER A 362 -4.80 -20.12 -6.86
C SER A 362 -3.83 -19.14 -6.18
N LEU A 363 -4.35 -18.41 -5.19
CA LEU A 363 -3.53 -17.52 -4.34
C LEU A 363 -2.51 -18.33 -3.51
N GLU A 364 -2.87 -19.52 -3.07
CA GLU A 364 -2.01 -20.45 -2.34
C GLU A 364 -0.87 -20.97 -3.23
N ASP A 365 -1.19 -21.41 -4.45
CA ASP A 365 -0.20 -21.84 -5.45
C ASP A 365 0.76 -20.71 -5.80
N PHE A 366 0.23 -19.50 -5.98
CA PHE A 366 1.03 -18.30 -6.20
C PHE A 366 1.97 -18.01 -5.04
N SER A 367 1.47 -18.08 -3.80
CA SER A 367 2.33 -17.90 -2.62
C SER A 367 3.44 -18.95 -2.56
N ALA A 368 3.15 -20.21 -2.89
CA ALA A 368 4.15 -21.28 -2.88
C ALA A 368 5.20 -21.10 -4.00
N ALA A 369 4.77 -20.71 -5.20
CA ALA A 369 5.66 -20.40 -6.32
C ALA A 369 6.56 -19.20 -6.01
N LEU A 370 5.99 -18.13 -5.44
CA LEU A 370 6.72 -16.94 -4.98
C LEU A 370 7.76 -17.28 -3.93
N ASN A 371 7.41 -18.11 -2.94
CA ASN A 371 8.33 -18.56 -1.91
C ASN A 371 9.54 -19.31 -2.52
N LYS A 372 9.30 -20.24 -3.45
CA LYS A 372 10.36 -20.97 -4.17
C LYS A 372 11.23 -20.05 -5.01
N ALA A 373 10.63 -19.15 -5.79
CA ALA A 373 11.36 -18.21 -6.64
C ALA A 373 12.26 -17.29 -5.80
N TRP A 374 11.73 -16.72 -4.71
CA TRP A 374 12.50 -15.87 -3.82
C TRP A 374 13.66 -16.63 -3.15
N SER A 375 13.40 -17.84 -2.68
CA SER A 375 14.39 -18.73 -2.07
C SER A 375 15.52 -19.08 -3.05
N HIS A 376 15.16 -19.38 -4.31
CA HIS A 376 16.12 -19.62 -5.39
C HIS A 376 17.03 -18.40 -5.59
N PHE A 377 16.46 -17.20 -5.74
CA PHE A 377 17.26 -15.99 -5.92
C PHE A 377 18.16 -15.70 -4.72
N LEU A 378 17.64 -15.87 -3.50
CA LEU A 378 18.36 -15.58 -2.27
C LEU A 378 19.52 -16.57 -2.01
N PHE A 379 19.26 -17.88 -2.10
CA PHE A 379 20.23 -18.90 -1.66
C PHE A 379 21.04 -19.52 -2.79
N GLN A 380 20.45 -19.68 -3.99
CA GLN A 380 21.10 -20.36 -5.12
C GLN A 380 21.75 -19.35 -6.05
N ALA A 381 20.99 -18.35 -6.49
CA ALA A 381 21.51 -17.27 -7.34
C ALA A 381 22.37 -16.26 -6.55
N LYS A 382 22.37 -16.33 -5.20
CA LYS A 382 23.14 -15.45 -4.30
C LYS A 382 22.88 -13.96 -4.56
N ALA A 383 21.63 -13.61 -4.85
CA ALA A 383 21.20 -12.22 -4.97
C ALA A 383 21.53 -11.46 -3.68
N SER A 384 22.13 -10.28 -3.83
CA SER A 384 22.58 -9.48 -2.70
C SER A 384 21.47 -8.61 -2.13
N LYS A 385 20.64 -8.02 -3.01
CA LYS A 385 19.53 -7.14 -2.64
C LYS A 385 18.40 -7.22 -3.66
N PHE A 386 17.18 -7.05 -3.17
CA PHE A 386 15.95 -6.90 -3.95
C PHE A 386 15.49 -5.46 -3.79
N TYR A 387 15.22 -4.76 -4.88
CA TYR A 387 14.79 -3.37 -4.89
C TYR A 387 13.33 -3.27 -5.29
N ALA A 388 12.59 -2.35 -4.66
CA ALA A 388 11.22 -1.96 -5.03
C ALA A 388 11.12 -0.43 -5.11
N TYR A 389 10.06 0.07 -5.75
CA TYR A 389 9.75 1.49 -5.86
C TYR A 389 8.69 1.91 -4.83
N GLY A 390 9.12 2.26 -3.62
CA GLY A 390 8.23 2.57 -2.50
C GLY A 390 8.13 1.43 -1.47
N SER A 391 7.31 1.66 -0.44
CA SER A 391 7.26 0.83 0.77
C SER A 391 6.09 -0.17 0.82
N MET A 392 5.04 0.05 0.02
CA MET A 392 3.81 -0.76 0.05
C MET A 392 4.06 -2.22 -0.30
N ASP A 393 4.94 -2.46 -1.27
CA ASP A 393 5.33 -3.76 -1.79
C ASP A 393 5.80 -4.73 -0.70
N ALA A 394 6.56 -4.23 0.29
CA ALA A 394 7.07 -5.06 1.37
C ALA A 394 5.96 -5.65 2.24
N LYS A 395 4.90 -4.88 2.51
CA LYS A 395 3.76 -5.33 3.31
C LYS A 395 2.92 -6.35 2.56
N VAL A 396 2.66 -6.09 1.28
CA VAL A 396 1.89 -6.99 0.40
C VAL A 396 2.63 -8.31 0.19
N LEU A 397 3.95 -8.24 -0.05
CA LEU A 397 4.82 -9.41 -0.16
C LEU A 397 4.80 -10.26 1.12
N SER A 398 4.94 -9.62 2.28
CA SER A 398 4.91 -10.32 3.58
C SER A 398 3.58 -11.00 3.84
N THR A 399 2.47 -10.32 3.54
CA THR A 399 1.11 -10.88 3.65
C THR A 399 0.94 -12.10 2.75
N THR A 400 1.43 -12.03 1.52
CA THR A 400 1.31 -13.11 0.54
C THR A 400 2.16 -14.31 0.92
N LEU A 401 3.45 -14.11 1.19
CA LEU A 401 4.38 -15.18 1.58
C LEU A 401 3.97 -15.90 2.87
N ARG A 402 3.22 -15.23 3.75
CA ARG A 402 2.72 -15.83 4.99
C ARG A 402 1.91 -17.09 4.73
N LEU A 403 1.10 -17.13 3.65
CA LEU A 403 0.28 -18.29 3.31
C LEU A 403 1.13 -19.56 3.17
N SER A 404 2.10 -19.54 2.27
CA SER A 404 3.03 -20.67 2.10
C SER A 404 3.91 -20.92 3.32
N CYS A 405 4.42 -19.88 3.99
CA CYS A 405 5.30 -20.05 5.15
C CYS A 405 4.59 -20.77 6.30
N ASP A 406 3.33 -20.42 6.56
CA ASP A 406 2.55 -21.04 7.63
C ASP A 406 2.18 -22.49 7.28
N GLU A 407 1.85 -22.78 6.02
CA GLU A 407 1.66 -24.14 5.53
C GLU A 407 2.92 -25.01 5.74
N TYR A 408 4.10 -24.52 5.33
CA TYR A 408 5.37 -25.23 5.53
C TYR A 408 5.70 -25.44 7.01
N ARG A 409 5.36 -24.47 7.89
CA ARG A 409 5.53 -24.64 9.34
C ARG A 409 4.61 -25.70 9.90
N GLN A 410 3.35 -25.76 9.46
CA GLN A 410 2.39 -26.77 9.89
C GLN A 410 2.84 -28.17 9.49
N MET A 411 3.31 -28.36 8.24
CA MET A 411 3.85 -29.65 7.77
C MET A 411 5.08 -30.12 8.56
N ARG A 412 5.86 -29.18 9.13
CA ARG A 412 7.07 -29.47 9.91
C ARG A 412 6.83 -29.63 11.40
N ARG A 413 5.64 -29.32 11.92
CA ARG A 413 5.34 -29.59 13.33
C ARG A 413 5.38 -31.10 13.54
N PRO A 414 6.25 -31.62 14.44
CA PRO A 414 6.20 -33.04 14.77
C PRO A 414 4.79 -33.34 15.26
N ARG A 415 4.09 -34.25 14.58
CA ARG A 415 2.79 -34.77 15.02
C ARG A 415 3.01 -35.33 16.41
N THR A 416 2.66 -34.56 17.44
CA THR A 416 2.55 -35.05 18.80
C THR A 416 1.51 -36.15 18.75
N LYS A 417 1.97 -37.40 18.82
CA LYS A 417 1.10 -38.57 18.95
C LYS A 417 0.37 -38.45 20.29
N SER A 418 -0.76 -37.78 20.32
CA SER A 418 -1.74 -37.93 21.40
C SER A 418 -2.53 -39.20 21.12
N SER A 419 -1.91 -40.34 21.40
CA SER A 419 -2.64 -41.56 21.73
C SER A 419 -1.99 -42.12 22.97
N PHE A 420 -2.63 -41.79 24.08
CA PHE A 420 -2.45 -42.39 25.37
C PHE A 420 -2.62 -43.92 25.23
N SER A 421 -1.52 -44.66 25.28
CA SER A 421 -1.52 -46.03 25.76
C SER A 421 -0.22 -46.20 26.54
N GLN A 422 -0.36 -46.11 27.87
CA GLN A 422 0.66 -46.54 28.82
C GLN A 422 1.04 -47.99 28.49
N THR A 423 2.29 -48.23 28.12
CA THR A 423 3.18 -49.20 28.78
C THR A 423 4.53 -49.20 28.08
N ASP A 424 5.55 -49.45 28.90
CA ASP A 424 6.93 -49.81 28.56
C ASP A 424 7.94 -48.73 28.17
N ILE A 425 8.59 -48.28 29.27
CA ILE A 425 9.94 -47.79 29.38
C ILE A 425 10.90 -48.78 28.72
N SER A 426 11.55 -48.39 27.62
CA SER A 426 12.89 -48.86 27.23
C SER A 426 13.51 -47.92 26.20
N GLN A 427 14.54 -47.21 26.67
CA GLN A 427 15.75 -46.80 25.96
C GLN A 427 15.68 -46.66 24.43
N SER A 428 15.67 -45.42 23.96
CA SER A 428 16.23 -45.05 22.66
C SER A 428 16.49 -43.54 22.63
N THR A 429 17.65 -43.14 23.13
CA THR A 429 18.32 -41.87 22.80
C THR A 429 18.75 -41.90 21.32
N GLN A 430 17.78 -41.91 20.41
CA GLN A 430 18.02 -41.55 19.03
C GLN A 430 17.80 -40.05 18.91
N THR A 431 18.91 -39.31 18.93
CA THR A 431 19.02 -37.96 18.40
C THR A 431 18.49 -37.98 16.97
N THR A 432 17.21 -37.67 16.80
CA THR A 432 16.61 -37.46 15.49
C THR A 432 17.42 -36.34 14.84
N PRO A 433 18.12 -36.60 13.71
CA PRO A 433 18.93 -35.56 13.10
C PRO A 433 18.03 -34.39 12.76
N MET A 434 18.39 -33.21 13.28
CA MET A 434 17.71 -31.95 12.95
C MET A 434 17.48 -31.92 11.44
N PRO A 435 16.23 -31.80 10.96
CA PRO A 435 15.94 -31.92 9.55
C PRO A 435 16.74 -30.86 8.81
N TYR A 436 17.62 -31.33 7.93
CA TYR A 436 18.47 -30.49 7.09
C TYR A 436 17.61 -29.35 6.52
N PHE A 437 17.95 -28.11 6.85
CA PHE A 437 17.23 -26.94 6.37
C PHE A 437 17.33 -26.90 4.86
N ARG A 438 16.30 -27.40 4.15
CA ARG A 438 16.25 -27.29 2.71
C ARG A 438 16.26 -25.80 2.35
N LYS A 439 17.26 -25.39 1.58
CA LYS A 439 17.43 -24.02 1.05
C LYS A 439 16.57 -23.79 -0.21
N ASP A 440 15.47 -24.52 -0.33
CA ASP A 440 14.53 -24.49 -1.44
C ASP A 440 13.30 -23.62 -1.14
N VAL A 441 13.06 -23.29 0.14
CA VAL A 441 11.94 -22.45 0.60
C VAL A 441 12.34 -21.48 1.71
N LEU A 442 11.63 -20.37 1.80
CA LEU A 442 11.58 -19.46 2.95
C LEU A 442 10.72 -20.08 4.06
N LEU A 443 11.21 -19.99 5.29
CA LEU A 443 10.51 -20.41 6.52
C LEU A 443 9.79 -19.25 7.21
N SER A 444 10.06 -18.03 6.76
CA SER A 444 9.46 -16.82 7.29
C SER A 444 9.37 -15.75 6.21
N PRO A 445 8.24 -15.02 6.12
CA PRO A 445 8.11 -13.91 5.18
C PRO A 445 9.18 -12.84 5.41
N PHE A 446 9.70 -12.69 6.64
CA PHE A 446 10.76 -11.73 6.98
C PHE A 446 12.12 -12.05 6.35
N GLN A 447 12.30 -13.23 5.77
CA GLN A 447 13.50 -13.54 4.98
C GLN A 447 13.47 -12.86 3.60
N ALA A 448 12.29 -12.48 3.11
CA ALA A 448 12.12 -11.75 1.86
C ALA A 448 12.26 -10.24 2.07
N LYS A 449 13.51 -9.78 2.17
CA LYS A 449 13.81 -8.36 2.40
C LYS A 449 13.80 -7.56 1.09
N LEU A 450 13.00 -6.51 1.05
CA LEU A 450 12.95 -5.51 -0.01
C LEU A 450 13.65 -4.21 0.43
N VAL A 451 14.34 -3.57 -0.51
CA VAL A 451 14.97 -2.28 -0.34
C VAL A 451 14.19 -1.27 -1.18
N ASP A 452 13.52 -0.33 -0.50
CA ASP A 452 12.86 0.79 -1.15
C ASP A 452 13.93 1.76 -1.70
N ILE A 453 14.03 1.86 -3.03
CA ILE A 453 15.04 2.71 -3.66
C ILE A 453 14.80 4.19 -3.37
N THR A 454 13.54 4.61 -3.20
CA THR A 454 13.17 6.02 -3.04
C THR A 454 13.65 6.60 -1.70
N LYS A 455 13.90 5.71 -0.73
CA LYS A 455 14.48 6.04 0.60
C LYS A 455 16.01 5.97 0.61
N SER A 456 16.64 5.60 -0.49
CA SER A 456 18.10 5.49 -0.57
C SER A 456 18.76 6.86 -0.70
N THR A 457 19.87 7.07 0.02
CA THR A 457 20.74 8.24 -0.16
C THR A 457 21.35 8.32 -1.57
N LEU A 458 21.42 7.20 -2.27
CA LEU A 458 21.87 7.15 -3.67
C LEU A 458 20.81 7.73 -4.61
N PHE A 459 19.54 7.50 -4.33
CA PHE A 459 18.43 8.04 -5.10
C PHE A 459 18.32 9.56 -4.93
N SER A 460 18.41 10.05 -3.69
CA SER A 460 18.47 11.50 -3.44
C SER A 460 19.76 12.12 -3.98
N GLY A 461 20.90 11.46 -3.83
CA GLY A 461 22.21 11.91 -4.33
C GLY A 461 22.31 11.99 -5.86
N ALA A 462 21.57 11.14 -6.59
CA ALA A 462 21.41 11.25 -8.04
C ALA A 462 20.44 12.37 -8.47
N GLY A 463 19.89 13.09 -7.48
CA GLY A 463 19.05 14.27 -7.66
C GLY A 463 17.60 13.96 -8.03
N PHE A 464 17.13 12.72 -7.88
CA PHE A 464 15.73 12.36 -8.19
C PHE A 464 14.72 13.10 -7.31
N ILE A 465 15.11 13.44 -6.08
CA ILE A 465 14.28 14.23 -5.16
C ILE A 465 14.52 15.72 -5.46
N ARG A 466 13.46 16.43 -5.87
CA ARG A 466 13.50 17.88 -6.14
C ARG A 466 13.51 18.69 -4.83
N VAL A 467 13.72 20.00 -4.96
CA VAL A 467 13.76 20.98 -3.84
C VAL A 467 12.50 20.90 -2.96
N GLU A 468 11.36 20.51 -3.51
CA GLU A 468 10.07 20.35 -2.81
C GLU A 468 9.89 18.98 -2.11
N LYS A 469 10.94 18.15 -2.02
CA LYS A 469 10.92 16.81 -1.40
C LYS A 469 9.91 15.81 -2.00
N MET A 470 9.32 16.11 -3.15
CA MET A 470 8.44 15.16 -3.83
C MET A 470 9.26 14.04 -4.49
N ILE A 471 8.85 12.80 -4.23
CA ILE A 471 9.38 11.61 -4.89
C ILE A 471 8.70 11.52 -6.27
N PRO A 472 9.45 11.49 -7.38
CA PRO A 472 8.87 11.40 -8.72
C PRO A 472 8.15 10.06 -8.91
N GLY A 473 7.22 9.99 -9.85
CA GLY A 473 6.68 8.70 -10.29
C GLY A 473 7.75 7.86 -10.99
N LEU A 474 7.62 6.53 -11.01
CA LEU A 474 8.56 5.65 -11.70
C LEU A 474 8.74 6.02 -13.19
N PRO A 475 7.69 6.35 -13.97
CA PRO A 475 7.86 6.81 -15.35
C PRO A 475 8.67 8.11 -15.48
N GLU A 476 8.49 9.06 -14.55
CA GLU A 476 9.25 10.33 -14.53
C GLU A 476 10.73 10.07 -14.18
N ALA A 477 10.98 9.24 -13.17
CA ALA A 477 12.34 8.83 -12.81
C ALA A 477 13.03 8.11 -13.99
N LEU A 478 12.32 7.22 -14.69
CA LEU A 478 12.83 6.54 -15.89
C LEU A 478 13.16 7.54 -17.00
N GLN A 479 12.29 8.51 -17.27
CA GLN A 479 12.51 9.53 -18.31
C GLN A 479 13.79 10.34 -18.07
N ARG A 480 14.09 10.64 -16.80
CA ARG A 480 15.34 11.31 -16.44
C ARG A 480 16.55 10.45 -16.79
N VAL A 481 16.53 9.15 -16.46
CA VAL A 481 17.62 8.22 -16.81
C VAL A 481 17.72 8.03 -18.32
N ALA A 482 16.60 8.00 -19.04
CA ALA A 482 16.55 7.86 -20.49
C ALA A 482 17.27 8.98 -21.27
N SER A 483 17.48 10.15 -20.65
CA SER A 483 18.26 11.24 -21.24
C SER A 483 19.75 10.93 -21.42
N CYS A 484 20.28 9.99 -20.63
CA CYS A 484 21.70 9.65 -20.61
C CYS A 484 21.98 8.15 -20.78
N ASP A 485 20.95 7.31 -20.84
CA ASP A 485 21.08 5.85 -21.01
C ASP A 485 20.15 5.31 -22.11
N SER A 486 20.74 4.58 -23.07
CA SER A 486 20.02 4.02 -24.21
C SER A 486 19.06 2.89 -23.84
N THR A 487 19.37 2.12 -22.79
CA THR A 487 18.51 1.03 -22.30
C THR A 487 17.27 1.60 -21.62
N ALA A 488 17.45 2.60 -20.75
CA ALA A 488 16.34 3.34 -20.16
C ALA A 488 15.48 4.04 -21.21
N LYS A 489 16.09 4.61 -22.27
CA LYS A 489 15.37 5.19 -23.42
C LYS A 489 14.53 4.15 -24.15
N ALA A 490 15.06 2.96 -24.37
CA ALA A 490 14.33 1.88 -25.00
C ALA A 490 13.16 1.38 -24.13
N VAL A 491 13.37 1.16 -22.82
CA VAL A 491 12.30 0.77 -21.88
C VAL A 491 11.22 1.87 -21.83
N SER A 492 11.61 3.14 -21.81
CA SER A 492 10.69 4.28 -21.79
C SER A 492 9.82 4.37 -23.05
N SER A 493 10.33 3.96 -24.21
CA SER A 493 9.59 4.01 -25.49
C SER A 493 8.41 3.04 -25.60
N ILE A 494 8.36 2.00 -24.77
CA ILE A 494 7.32 0.95 -24.83
C ILE A 494 6.05 1.38 -24.08
N GLN A 495 6.18 2.25 -23.07
CA GLN A 495 5.12 2.74 -22.17
C GLN A 495 4.05 1.69 -21.82
N ARG A 496 4.36 0.84 -20.83
CA ARG A 496 3.38 -0.09 -20.23
C ARG A 496 3.33 0.07 -18.71
N PRO A 497 2.90 1.23 -18.19
CA PRO A 497 2.72 1.40 -16.76
C PRO A 497 1.70 0.36 -16.25
N HIS A 498 1.89 -0.17 -15.03
CA HIS A 498 1.05 -1.20 -14.42
C HIS A 498 1.21 -2.62 -15.02
N ASP A 499 2.26 -2.82 -15.82
CA ASP A 499 2.78 -4.13 -16.18
C ASP A 499 4.00 -4.39 -15.26
N PRO A 500 3.93 -5.37 -14.33
CA PRO A 500 4.98 -5.57 -13.34
C PRO A 500 6.34 -5.87 -13.98
N LEU A 501 6.38 -6.47 -15.17
CA LEU A 501 7.63 -6.70 -15.87
C LEU A 501 8.22 -5.39 -16.42
N TRP A 502 7.40 -4.52 -16.99
CA TRP A 502 7.85 -3.19 -17.42
C TRP A 502 8.30 -2.36 -16.22
N ASP A 503 7.52 -2.33 -15.14
CA ASP A 503 7.82 -1.56 -13.94
C ASP A 503 9.12 -2.05 -13.27
N ALA A 504 9.33 -3.36 -13.17
CA ALA A 504 10.59 -3.92 -12.66
C ALA A 504 11.80 -3.61 -13.58
N GLN A 505 11.62 -3.57 -14.91
CA GLN A 505 12.67 -3.16 -15.85
C GLN A 505 12.99 -1.66 -15.72
N ALA A 506 11.96 -0.81 -15.62
CA ALA A 506 12.10 0.61 -15.38
C ALA A 506 12.81 0.87 -14.05
N LEU A 507 12.44 0.14 -13.00
CA LEU A 507 13.07 0.20 -11.69
C LEU A 507 14.55 -0.22 -11.74
N ALA A 508 14.87 -1.32 -12.42
CA ALA A 508 16.27 -1.71 -12.64
C ALA A 508 17.05 -0.57 -13.29
N CYS A 509 16.43 0.13 -14.24
CA CYS A 509 17.03 1.26 -14.91
C CYS A 509 17.31 2.43 -13.96
N VAL A 510 16.32 2.77 -13.13
CA VAL A 510 16.43 3.81 -12.12
C VAL A 510 17.47 3.44 -11.06
N CYS A 511 17.56 2.18 -10.63
CA CYS A 511 18.58 1.73 -9.70
C CYS A 511 20.00 1.92 -10.25
N VAL A 512 20.23 1.60 -11.53
CA VAL A 512 21.53 1.82 -12.16
C VAL A 512 21.82 3.32 -12.31
N GLY A 513 20.85 4.11 -12.78
CA GLY A 513 20.97 5.57 -12.87
C GLY A 513 21.22 6.25 -11.51
N ALA A 514 20.70 5.70 -10.42
CA ALA A 514 20.95 6.15 -9.05
C ALA A 514 22.33 5.72 -8.50
N GLY A 515 23.07 4.86 -9.19
CA GLY A 515 24.41 4.42 -8.74
C GLY A 515 24.41 3.26 -7.74
N VAL A 516 23.31 2.51 -7.61
CA VAL A 516 23.17 1.36 -6.69
C VAL A 516 24.27 0.32 -6.85
N VAL A 517 24.79 0.15 -8.06
CA VAL A 517 25.72 -0.92 -8.43
C VAL A 517 27.20 -0.48 -8.38
N GLY A 518 27.49 0.77 -7.95
CA GLY A 518 28.84 1.34 -7.96
C GLY A 518 29.71 1.13 -6.72
N SER A 519 29.18 0.61 -5.61
CA SER A 519 29.78 0.81 -4.27
C SER A 519 30.46 -0.43 -3.65
N ALA A 520 31.07 -1.31 -4.44
CA ALA A 520 31.88 -2.41 -3.88
C ALA A 520 33.25 -1.94 -3.34
N ASP A 521 33.79 -0.82 -3.84
CA ASP A 521 35.15 -0.34 -3.48
C ASP A 521 35.17 0.77 -2.41
N SER A 522 34.04 1.40 -2.08
CA SER A 522 33.97 2.48 -1.08
C SER A 522 34.21 1.98 0.36
N SER A 523 33.96 0.70 0.62
CA SER A 523 34.24 0.07 1.91
C SER A 523 35.74 -0.18 2.17
N LYS A 524 36.59 -0.12 1.13
CA LYS A 524 38.05 -0.24 1.27
C LYS A 524 38.76 1.11 1.45
N ILE A 525 38.19 2.20 0.95
CA ILE A 525 38.80 3.54 1.08
C ILE A 525 38.70 4.06 2.53
N ASN A 526 37.64 3.68 3.26
CA ASN A 526 37.50 4.06 4.68
C ASN A 526 38.35 3.19 5.63
N SER A 527 38.84 2.02 5.19
CA SER A 527 39.74 1.18 5.98
C SER A 527 41.22 1.55 5.79
N SER A 528 41.61 2.07 4.60
CA SER A 528 42.96 2.61 4.37
C SER A 528 43.18 3.96 5.07
N ASN A 529 42.17 4.83 5.15
CA ASN A 529 42.29 6.11 5.87
C ASN A 529 42.32 5.94 7.41
N LYS A 530 41.71 4.87 7.95
CA LYS A 530 41.81 4.51 9.37
C LYS A 530 43.17 3.91 9.74
N ALA A 531 43.87 3.28 8.79
CA ALA A 531 45.21 2.76 9.00
C ALA A 531 46.28 3.86 8.92
N ALA A 532 46.14 4.80 7.97
CA ALA A 532 47.05 5.95 7.84
C ALA A 532 46.99 6.89 9.05
N ASN A 533 45.79 7.15 9.61
CA ASN A 533 45.65 7.98 10.81
C ASN A 533 46.13 7.30 12.11
N LYS A 534 46.36 5.98 12.11
CA LYS A 534 46.90 5.25 13.28
C LYS A 534 48.42 5.11 13.25
N ALA A 535 49.05 5.34 12.10
CA ALA A 535 50.51 5.39 11.96
C ALA A 535 51.08 6.75 12.40
N ASN A 536 50.40 7.86 12.08
CA ASN A 536 50.86 9.21 12.47
C ASN A 536 50.71 9.55 13.96
N THR A 537 50.02 8.73 14.77
CA THR A 537 49.91 8.95 16.23
C THR A 537 50.96 8.16 17.03
N LYS A 538 51.86 7.42 16.36
CA LYS A 538 52.92 6.64 17.02
C LYS A 538 54.34 7.20 16.87
N GLU A 539 54.52 8.30 16.15
CA GLU A 539 55.82 8.99 16.03
C GLU A 539 55.96 10.26 16.89
N ASN A 540 54.93 10.65 17.65
CA ASN A 540 54.98 11.79 18.57
C ASN A 540 54.56 11.42 20.00
N ASN A 541 55.12 10.34 20.54
CA ASN A 541 55.16 10.08 21.99
C ASN A 541 56.46 9.39 22.37
#